data_AF-A0A439JJF8-F1
#
_entry.id   AF-A0A439JJF8-F1
#
_cell.length_a   1.000
_cell.length_b   1.000
_cell.length_c   1.000
_cell.angle_alpha   90.00
_cell.angle_beta   90.00
_cell.angle_gamma   90.00
#
_symmetry.space_group_name_H-M   'P 1'
#
loop_
_entity.id
_entity.type
_entity.pdbx_description
1 polymer ?
#
loop_
_entity_poly.entity_id
_entity_poly.type
_entity_poly.pdbx_seq_one_letter_code
_entity_poly.pdbx_strand_id
1 'polypeptide(L)' 'YILDRIPMKRFCSVDEVAAMVAWLAGDECSFSTGGVFDLSGGRSSY' A
#
# COMPACT_ATOMS: atom_id res chain seq x y z
N TYR A 1 -17.03 4.74 12.70
CA TYR A 1 -17.12 4.35 11.28
C TYR A 1 -15.72 4.04 10.77
N ILE A 2 -15.50 3.00 9.95
CA ILE A 2 -14.12 2.59 9.59
C ILE A 2 -13.44 3.55 8.60
N LEU A 3 -14.22 4.11 7.67
CA LEU A 3 -13.76 5.12 6.72
C LEU A 3 -13.27 6.41 7.39
N ASP A 4 -13.83 6.78 8.55
CA ASP A 4 -13.40 7.99 9.25
C ASP A 4 -11.96 7.90 9.73
N ARG A 5 -11.51 6.69 10.05
CA ARG A 5 -10.14 6.41 10.48
C ARG A 5 -9.15 6.24 9.33
N ILE A 6 -9.61 6.28 8.07
CA ILE A 6 -8.76 6.24 6.88
C ILE A 6 -8.62 7.69 6.36
N PRO A 7 -7.44 8.33 6.47
CA PRO A 7 -7.21 9.67 5.95
C PRO A 7 -7.63 9.88 4.49
N MET A 8 -7.40 8.88 3.63
CA MET A 8 -7.79 8.94 2.22
C MET A 8 -9.31 8.87 1.97
N LYS A 9 -10.12 8.60 3.00
CA LYS A 9 -11.60 8.55 2.93
C LYS A 9 -12.17 7.60 1.87
N ARG A 10 -11.39 6.59 1.49
CA ARG A 10 -11.83 5.51 0.59
C ARG A 10 -11.13 4.21 0.94
N PHE A 11 -11.66 3.11 0.45
CA PHE A 11 -10.97 1.83 0.48
C PHE A 11 -9.93 1.76 -0.64
N CYS A 12 -8.87 0.99 -0.38
CA CYS A 12 -7.89 0.61 -1.39
C CYS A 12 -8.59 -0.32 -2.41
N SER A 13 -8.31 -0.15 -3.70
CA SER A 13 -8.78 -1.05 -4.74
C SER A 13 -7.85 -2.25 -4.92
N VAL A 14 -8.35 -3.31 -5.54
CA VAL A 14 -7.52 -4.48 -5.89
C VAL A 14 -6.41 -4.10 -6.87
N ASP A 15 -6.68 -3.17 -7.78
CA ASP A 15 -5.70 -2.71 -8.77
C ASP A 15 -4.54 -1.95 -8.13
N GLU A 16 -4.78 -1.18 -7.07
CA GLU A 16 -3.72 -0.51 -6.31
C GLU A 16 -2.81 -1.50 -5.58
N VAL A 17 -3.39 -2.57 -5.03
CA VAL A 17 -2.61 -3.67 -4.43
C VAL A 17 -1.81 -4.40 -5.51
N ALA A 18 -2.42 -4.71 -6.65
CA ALA A 18 -1.76 -5.39 -7.76
C ALA A 18 -0.60 -4.57 -8.32
N ALA A 19 -0.78 -3.26 -8.47
CA ALA A 19 0.27 -2.34 -8.92
C ALA A 19 1.47 -2.32 -7.95
N MET A 20 1.22 -2.26 -6.64
CA MET A 20 2.29 -2.32 -5.64
C MET A 20 3.05 -3.65 -5.70
N VAL A 21 2.34 -4.77 -5.83
CA VAL A 21 2.96 -6.11 -5.98
C VAL A 21 3.77 -6.20 -7.27
N ALA A 22 3.25 -5.68 -8.38
CA ALA A 22 3.94 -5.68 -9.66
C ALA A 22 5.25 -4.88 -9.60
N TRP A 23 5.25 -3.73 -8.92
CA TRP A 23 6.47 -2.96 -8.68
C TRP A 23 7.46 -3.71 -7.79
N LEU A 24 7.00 -4.29 -6.67
CA LEU A 24 7.85 -5.07 -5.75
C LEU A 24 8.50 -6.28 -6.44
N ALA A 25 7.80 -6.92 -7.37
CA ALA A 25 8.30 -8.06 -8.13
C ALA A 25 9.12 -7.66 -9.37
N GLY A 26 9.14 -6.38 -9.73
CA GLY A 26 9.79 -5.87 -10.93
C GLY A 26 11.25 -5.43 -10.69
N ASP A 27 11.97 -5.26 -11.79
CA ASP A 27 13.38 -4.83 -11.77
C ASP A 27 13.58 -3.43 -11.18
N GLU A 28 12.54 -2.60 -11.20
CA GLU A 28 12.53 -1.27 -10.58
C GLU A 28 12.71 -1.31 -9.04
N CYS A 29 12.37 -2.44 -8.41
CA CYS A 29 12.56 -2.66 -6.97
C CYS A 29 13.79 -3.55 -6.66
N SER A 30 14.74 -3.69 -7.59
CA SER A 30 15.85 -4.66 -7.52
C SER A 30 16.82 -4.50 -6.35
N PHE A 31 16.93 -3.32 -5.74
CA PHE A 31 17.86 -3.06 -4.63
C PHE A 31 17.16 -2.84 -3.27
N SER A 32 15.86 -3.15 -3.17
CA SER A 32 15.10 -3.04 -1.93
C SER A 32 14.73 -4.43 -1.41
N THR A 33 14.93 -4.67 -0.11
CA THR A 33 14.55 -5.93 0.56
C THR A 33 14.24 -5.69 2.04
N GLY A 34 13.44 -6.57 2.65
CA GLY A 34 13.06 -6.49 4.06
C GLY A 34 12.13 -5.33 4.44
N GLY A 35 11.68 -4.53 3.47
CA GLY A 35 10.75 -3.42 3.68
C GLY A 35 9.28 -3.86 3.74
N VAL A 36 8.47 -3.08 4.45
CA VAL A 36 7.01 -3.25 4.49
C VAL A 36 6.36 -2.01 3.86
N PHE A 37 5.52 -2.22 2.85
CA PHE A 37 4.74 -1.17 2.22
C PHE A 37 3.31 -1.22 2.73
N ASP A 38 2.92 -0.20 3.51
CA ASP A 38 1.56 -0.06 4.04
C ASP A 38 0.61 0.54 2.98
N LEU A 39 -0.49 -0.17 2.72
CA LEU A 39 -1.57 0.26 1.83
C LEU A 39 -2.85 0.59 2.60
N SER A 40 -2.73 1.10 3.84
CA SER A 40 -3.88 1.35 4.71
C SER A 40 -4.66 2.63 4.39
N GLY A 41 -4.23 3.39 3.39
CA GLY A 41 -4.76 4.72 3.09
C GLY A 41 -4.46 5.74 4.20
N GLY A 42 -3.35 5.55 4.93
CA GLY A 42 -2.90 6.38 6.05
C GLY A 42 -3.54 6.03 7.40
N ARG A 43 -4.30 4.93 7.50
CA ARG A 43 -4.97 4.53 8.74
C ARG A 43 -3.99 4.05 9.80
N SER A 44 -2.92 3.39 9.39
CA SER A 44 -1.95 2.83 10.32
C SER A 44 -1.05 3.94 10.90
N SER A 45 -0.79 3.86 12.20
CA SER A 45 0.15 4.71 12.92
C SER A 45 1.29 3.85 13.44
N TYR A 46 2.51 4.15 13.00
CA TYR A 46 3.75 3.44 13.33
C TYR A 46 4.74 4.43 13.95
#